data_AF-A0A941WZL6-F1
#
_entry.id   AF-A0A941WZL6-F1
#
_cell.length_a   1.000
_cell.length_b   1.000
_cell.length_c   1.000
_cell.angle_alpha   90.00
_cell.angle_beta   90.00
_cell.angle_gamma   90.00
#
_symmetry.space_group_name_H-M   'P 1'
#
loop_
_entity.id
_entity.type
_entity.pdbx_description
1 polymer ?
#
loop_
_entity_poly.entity_id
_entity_poly.type
_entity_poly.pdbx_seq_one_letter_code
_entity_poly.pdbx_strand_id
1 'polypeptide(L)'
;MKPTGESVAAAAVQAVSVGYTYDEMDCQAFVEHCARQAGGAMDYLGTNDMARRAAWLGTLDEARAQGRLVPGAGLLIREETDANLPARYAGDGLGDFSHVGLYVGPDALTDTDKNGNARSCDVVHSSATMGRVAGSTLANGWTHAMWFQEIDYGNEDGLGVDQGADSGDVADSGMDMSDELTAGTPATSVKRYAVVVSPDGGPVKLRKSASTEETLYWLVNAGARVQVERERDGWALIRAICTDGYTRRAYMMAQYLEYENERE
;
A
#
# COMPACT_ATOMS: atom_id res chain seq x y z
N MET A 1 -19.98 -0.89 -9.73
CA MET A 1 -19.58 -0.18 -10.96
C MET A 1 -18.08 0.02 -10.88
N LYS A 2 -17.33 -0.16 -11.97
CA LYS A 2 -15.89 0.12 -11.96
C LYS A 2 -15.69 1.64 -11.94
N PRO A 3 -14.87 2.21 -11.03
CA PRO A 3 -14.48 3.61 -11.14
C PRO A 3 -13.63 3.82 -12.39
N THR A 4 -13.64 5.03 -12.95
CA THR A 4 -12.74 5.36 -14.05
C THR A 4 -11.31 5.55 -13.56
N GLY A 5 -10.33 5.35 -14.43
CA GLY A 5 -8.93 5.65 -14.11
C GLY A 5 -8.72 7.10 -13.65
N GLU A 6 -9.44 8.04 -14.27
CA GLU A 6 -9.43 9.46 -13.88
C GLU A 6 -9.94 9.70 -12.46
N SER A 7 -11.02 9.04 -12.03
CA SER A 7 -11.56 9.23 -10.68
C SER A 7 -10.65 8.62 -9.61
N VAL A 8 -10.00 7.49 -9.91
CA VAL A 8 -8.99 6.89 -9.04
C VAL A 8 -7.75 7.79 -8.95
N ALA A 9 -7.28 8.36 -10.05
CA ALA A 9 -6.17 9.31 -10.06
C ALA A 9 -6.50 10.58 -9.25
N ALA A 10 -7.70 11.12 -9.39
CA ALA A 10 -8.15 12.27 -8.62
C ALA A 10 -8.18 11.97 -7.11
N ALA A 11 -8.63 10.78 -6.72
CA ALA A 11 -8.60 10.33 -5.31
C ALA A 11 -7.16 10.22 -4.79
N ALA A 12 -6.23 9.72 -5.61
CA ALA A 12 -4.82 9.64 -5.28
C ALA A 12 -4.20 11.03 -5.03
N VAL A 13 -4.47 12.01 -5.89
CA VAL A 13 -4.01 13.39 -5.69
C VAL A 13 -4.56 13.99 -4.39
N GLN A 14 -5.84 13.75 -4.09
CA GLN A 14 -6.46 14.21 -2.84
C GLN A 14 -5.79 13.59 -1.60
N ALA A 15 -5.44 12.30 -1.65
CA ALA A 15 -4.82 11.58 -0.53
C ALA A 15 -3.47 12.19 -0.10
N VAL A 16 -2.72 12.84 -1.00
CA VAL A 16 -1.49 13.58 -0.67
C VAL A 16 -1.79 14.73 0.29
N SER A 17 -2.88 15.46 0.06
CA SER A 17 -3.28 16.61 0.89
C SER A 17 -3.84 16.21 2.26
N VAL A 18 -4.35 14.99 2.39
CA VAL A 18 -4.81 14.45 3.69
C VAL A 18 -3.63 14.14 4.62
N GLY A 19 -2.46 13.82 4.06
CA GLY A 19 -1.26 13.58 4.85
C GLY A 19 -1.23 12.23 5.56
N TYR A 20 -1.86 11.20 4.98
CA TYR A 20 -1.77 9.83 5.49
C TYR A 20 -0.31 9.40 5.63
N THR A 21 0.05 8.88 6.79
CA THR A 21 1.37 8.30 7.04
C THR A 21 1.47 6.92 6.40
N TYR A 22 2.71 6.46 6.15
CA TYR A 22 2.95 5.13 5.60
C TYR A 22 2.39 4.01 6.49
N ASP A 23 2.43 4.19 7.80
CA ASP A 23 1.92 3.21 8.77
C ASP A 23 0.38 3.10 8.77
N GLU A 24 -0.30 4.20 8.45
CA GLU A 24 -1.76 4.28 8.33
C GLU A 24 -2.25 3.69 7.02
N MET A 25 -1.45 3.84 5.96
CA MET A 25 -1.83 3.49 4.61
C MET A 25 -0.57 3.06 3.87
N ASP A 26 -0.24 1.77 3.89
CA ASP A 26 0.86 1.23 3.08
C ASP A 26 0.52 1.29 1.58
N CYS A 27 1.44 0.87 0.72
CA CYS A 27 1.28 0.98 -0.73
C CYS A 27 0.06 0.23 -1.26
N GLN A 28 -0.25 -0.97 -0.72
CA GLN A 28 -1.47 -1.69 -1.06
C GLN A 28 -2.71 -0.92 -0.58
N ALA A 29 -2.73 -0.57 0.70
CA ALA A 29 -3.88 0.08 1.32
C ALA A 29 -4.20 1.41 0.62
N PHE A 30 -3.18 2.13 0.16
CA PHE A 30 -3.29 3.35 -0.63
C PHE A 30 -4.06 3.14 -1.94
N VAL A 31 -3.65 2.15 -2.74
CA VAL A 31 -4.32 1.85 -4.02
C VAL A 31 -5.77 1.47 -3.78
N GLU A 32 -6.03 0.56 -2.84
CA GLU A 32 -7.38 0.12 -2.52
C GLU A 32 -8.23 1.26 -1.93
N HIS A 33 -7.63 2.16 -1.14
CA HIS A 33 -8.29 3.35 -0.63
C HIS A 33 -8.74 4.26 -1.78
N CYS A 34 -7.85 4.56 -2.74
CA CYS A 34 -8.19 5.41 -3.89
C CYS A 34 -9.31 4.80 -4.73
N ALA A 35 -9.27 3.50 -4.98
CA ALA A 35 -10.36 2.79 -5.67
C ALA A 35 -11.69 2.89 -4.90
N ARG A 36 -11.69 2.74 -3.57
CA ARG A 36 -12.89 2.90 -2.74
C ARG A 36 -13.43 4.32 -2.72
N GLN A 37 -12.55 5.32 -2.61
CA GLN A 37 -12.94 6.74 -2.68
C GLN A 37 -13.56 7.10 -4.03
N ALA A 38 -13.11 6.45 -5.10
CA ALA A 38 -13.68 6.58 -6.43
C ALA A 38 -15.00 5.81 -6.65
N GLY A 39 -15.51 5.11 -5.62
CA GLY A 39 -16.76 4.32 -5.69
C GLY A 39 -16.57 2.87 -6.16
N GLY A 40 -15.32 2.41 -6.27
CA GLY A 40 -14.96 1.02 -6.57
C GLY A 40 -14.69 0.18 -5.33
N ALA A 41 -14.17 -1.02 -5.57
CA ALA A 41 -13.71 -1.93 -4.53
C ALA A 41 -12.54 -2.75 -5.07
N MET A 42 -11.53 -2.95 -4.22
CA MET A 42 -10.37 -3.80 -4.46
C MET A 42 -10.03 -4.52 -3.16
N ASP A 43 -9.57 -5.77 -3.30
CA ASP A 43 -9.11 -6.61 -2.20
C ASP A 43 -8.01 -7.53 -2.74
N TYR A 44 -6.77 -7.17 -2.40
CA TYR A 44 -5.57 -7.86 -2.86
C TYR A 44 -4.79 -8.42 -1.66
N LEU A 45 -3.92 -9.40 -1.92
CA LEU A 45 -3.05 -9.97 -0.88
C LEU A 45 -1.69 -9.24 -0.76
N GLY A 46 -1.45 -8.25 -1.61
CA GLY A 46 -0.21 -7.50 -1.72
C GLY A 46 0.06 -7.03 -3.14
N THR A 47 1.11 -6.23 -3.33
CA THR A 47 1.55 -5.74 -4.64
C THR A 47 1.78 -6.88 -5.65
N ASN A 48 2.39 -7.97 -5.22
CA ASN A 48 2.58 -9.17 -6.06
C ASN A 48 1.25 -9.79 -6.53
N ASP A 49 0.20 -9.78 -5.69
CA ASP A 49 -1.14 -10.26 -6.08
C ASP A 49 -1.79 -9.33 -7.10
N MET A 50 -1.62 -8.00 -6.93
CA MET A 50 -2.09 -7.00 -7.89
C MET A 50 -1.49 -7.23 -9.28
N ALA A 51 -0.17 -7.40 -9.36
CA ALA A 51 0.53 -7.61 -10.62
C ALA A 51 0.02 -8.88 -11.34
N ARG A 52 -0.20 -9.97 -10.61
CA ARG A 52 -0.64 -11.27 -11.17
C ARG A 52 -2.11 -11.29 -11.58
N ARG A 53 -2.92 -10.42 -10.99
CA ARG A 53 -4.35 -10.27 -11.28
C ARG A 53 -4.62 -9.09 -12.21
N ALA A 54 -3.58 -8.43 -12.72
CA ALA A 54 -3.75 -7.29 -13.60
C ALA A 54 -4.49 -7.67 -14.89
N ALA A 55 -5.33 -6.76 -15.39
CA ALA A 55 -5.93 -6.87 -16.73
C ALA A 55 -4.88 -6.70 -17.83
N TRP A 56 -3.80 -5.98 -17.53
CA TRP A 56 -2.62 -5.83 -18.36
C TRP A 56 -1.42 -5.55 -17.46
N LEU A 57 -0.26 -6.13 -17.78
CA LEU A 57 1.01 -5.91 -17.09
C LEU A 57 2.11 -5.83 -18.14
N GLY A 58 3.00 -4.84 -18.00
CA GLY A 58 4.18 -4.69 -18.85
C GLY A 58 5.19 -3.75 -18.22
N THR A 59 6.34 -3.61 -18.85
CA THR A 59 7.34 -2.60 -18.49
C THR A 59 6.77 -1.19 -18.65
N LEU A 60 7.40 -0.22 -17.97
CA LEU A 60 6.99 1.18 -18.09
C LEU A 60 7.15 1.71 -19.53
N ASP A 61 8.15 1.24 -20.26
CA ASP A 61 8.38 1.61 -21.65
C ASP A 61 7.31 1.04 -22.59
N GLU A 62 6.93 -0.24 -22.40
CA GLU A 62 5.80 -0.83 -23.12
C GLU A 62 4.50 -0.09 -22.81
N ALA A 63 4.27 0.30 -21.56
CA ALA A 63 3.10 1.06 -21.16
C ALA A 63 3.01 2.40 -21.91
N ARG A 64 4.14 3.11 -22.04
CA ARG A 64 4.23 4.37 -22.80
C ARG A 64 4.00 4.13 -24.29
N ALA A 65 4.70 3.14 -24.86
CA ALA A 65 4.63 2.83 -26.29
C ALA A 65 3.22 2.40 -26.73
N GLN A 66 2.50 1.68 -25.86
CA GLN A 66 1.15 1.19 -26.12
C GLN A 66 0.04 2.16 -25.69
N GLY A 67 0.38 3.35 -25.17
CA GLY A 67 -0.60 4.31 -24.66
C GLY A 67 -1.39 3.81 -23.44
N ARG A 68 -0.80 2.91 -22.66
CA ARG A 68 -1.39 2.31 -21.44
C ARG A 68 -0.98 3.01 -20.15
N LEU A 69 0.01 3.90 -20.20
CA LEU A 69 0.31 4.81 -19.09
C LEU A 69 -0.71 5.96 -19.05
N VAL A 70 -1.87 5.69 -18.46
CA VAL A 70 -3.01 6.60 -18.35
C VAL A 70 -3.39 6.81 -16.88
N PRO A 71 -4.05 7.92 -16.50
CA PRO A 71 -4.46 8.15 -15.12
C PRO A 71 -5.16 6.94 -14.50
N GLY A 72 -4.76 6.57 -13.28
CA GLY A 72 -5.25 5.41 -12.56
C GLY A 72 -4.57 4.08 -12.93
N ALA A 73 -3.62 4.08 -13.87
CA ALA A 73 -2.74 2.92 -14.07
C ALA A 73 -1.86 2.71 -12.82
N GLY A 74 -1.69 1.46 -12.43
CA GLY A 74 -0.75 1.09 -11.37
C GLY A 74 0.68 1.19 -11.88
N LEU A 75 1.58 1.73 -11.08
CA LEU A 75 3.02 1.68 -11.32
C LEU A 75 3.68 0.79 -10.28
N LEU A 76 4.64 -0.02 -10.70
CA LEU A 76 5.26 -1.05 -9.90
C LEU A 76 6.77 -0.91 -9.87
N ILE A 77 7.36 -1.28 -8.75
CA ILE A 77 8.79 -1.57 -8.64
C ILE A 77 8.94 -3.09 -8.58
N ARG A 78 9.65 -3.65 -9.56
CA ARG A 78 10.08 -5.03 -9.58
C ARG A 78 11.52 -5.08 -9.06
N GLU A 79 11.75 -5.89 -8.04
CA GLU A 79 13.08 -6.11 -7.50
C GLU A 79 13.98 -6.81 -8.53
N GLU A 80 15.29 -6.56 -8.44
CA GLU A 80 16.28 -7.24 -9.29
C GLU A 80 16.39 -8.73 -8.95
N THR A 81 16.01 -9.11 -7.72
CA THR A 81 16.13 -10.48 -7.20
C THR A 81 14.82 -10.96 -6.58
N ASP A 82 14.60 -12.27 -6.58
CA ASP A 82 13.43 -12.91 -5.97
C ASP A 82 13.64 -13.27 -4.50
N ALA A 83 14.63 -12.68 -3.83
CA ALA A 83 15.00 -13.04 -2.45
C ALA A 83 13.85 -12.88 -1.44
N ASN A 84 12.95 -11.91 -1.69
CA ASN A 84 11.78 -11.63 -0.86
C ASN A 84 10.46 -12.09 -1.49
N LEU A 85 10.51 -12.78 -2.66
CA LEU A 85 9.33 -13.26 -3.36
C LEU A 85 8.54 -14.24 -2.47
N PRO A 86 7.26 -13.97 -2.18
CA PRO A 86 6.45 -14.90 -1.42
C PRO A 86 6.39 -16.27 -2.11
N ALA A 87 6.62 -17.35 -1.35
CA ALA A 87 6.73 -18.72 -1.88
C ALA A 87 5.55 -19.17 -2.77
N ARG A 88 4.36 -18.59 -2.58
CA ARG A 88 3.18 -18.85 -3.43
C ARG A 88 3.32 -18.40 -4.89
N TYR A 89 4.26 -17.50 -5.16
CA TYR A 89 4.54 -16.94 -6.47
C TYR A 89 5.87 -17.45 -7.04
N ALA A 90 6.56 -18.34 -6.32
CA ALA A 90 7.83 -18.89 -6.79
C ALA A 90 7.64 -19.68 -8.09
N GLY A 91 8.46 -19.36 -9.09
CA GLY A 91 8.50 -20.09 -10.37
C GLY A 91 7.50 -19.64 -11.42
N ASP A 92 6.76 -18.54 -11.21
CA ASP A 92 5.85 -17.98 -12.22
C ASP A 92 6.55 -17.10 -13.29
N GLY A 93 7.83 -16.76 -13.07
CA GLY A 93 8.65 -15.99 -14.01
C GLY A 93 8.41 -14.48 -13.98
N LEU A 94 7.48 -13.97 -13.16
CA LEU A 94 7.19 -12.54 -13.07
C LEU A 94 8.11 -11.79 -12.11
N GLY A 95 8.67 -12.50 -11.13
CA GLY A 95 9.55 -11.95 -10.10
C GLY A 95 8.79 -11.21 -8.98
N ASP A 96 9.55 -10.52 -8.13
CA ASP A 96 9.05 -9.85 -6.93
C ASP A 96 8.68 -8.38 -7.19
N PHE A 97 7.39 -8.07 -7.12
CA PHE A 97 6.89 -6.70 -7.11
C PHE A 97 6.68 -6.22 -5.66
N SER A 98 7.59 -5.38 -5.19
CA SER A 98 7.66 -4.94 -3.79
C SER A 98 6.82 -3.70 -3.50
N HIS A 99 6.60 -2.85 -4.51
CA HIS A 99 6.00 -1.53 -4.32
C HIS A 99 5.05 -1.12 -5.43
N VAL A 100 4.01 -0.38 -5.07
CA VAL A 100 2.96 0.10 -5.98
C VAL A 100 2.61 1.57 -5.75
N GLY A 101 2.30 2.26 -6.84
CA GLY A 101 1.72 3.61 -6.88
C GLY A 101 0.67 3.73 -7.97
N LEU A 102 0.09 4.92 -8.09
CA LEU A 102 -0.88 5.27 -9.13
C LEU A 102 -0.31 6.39 -9.98
N TYR A 103 -0.28 6.19 -11.29
CA TYR A 103 -0.02 7.27 -12.24
C TYR A 103 -1.21 8.22 -12.26
N VAL A 104 -0.95 9.51 -12.09
CA VAL A 104 -1.98 10.56 -11.96
C VAL A 104 -1.98 11.56 -13.11
N GLY A 105 -1.08 11.39 -14.09
CA GLY A 105 -0.92 12.27 -15.25
C GLY A 105 0.36 13.09 -15.18
N PRO A 106 0.82 13.67 -16.31
CA PRO A 106 2.03 14.47 -16.33
C PRO A 106 1.85 15.75 -15.50
N ASP A 107 2.83 16.07 -14.66
CA ASP A 107 2.84 17.31 -13.85
C ASP A 107 1.55 17.51 -13.02
N ALA A 108 0.93 16.43 -12.57
CA ALA A 108 -0.42 16.45 -11.98
C ALA A 108 -0.49 17.12 -10.60
N LEU A 109 0.62 17.13 -9.85
CA LEU A 109 0.71 17.81 -8.57
C LEU A 109 2.12 18.30 -8.26
N THR A 110 2.22 19.32 -7.42
CA THR A 110 3.48 19.72 -6.78
C THR A 110 3.56 19.09 -5.40
N ASP A 111 4.66 18.41 -5.10
CA ASP A 111 4.93 17.88 -3.76
C ASP A 111 6.39 18.18 -3.36
N THR A 112 6.70 18.05 -2.07
CA THR A 112 8.04 18.27 -1.52
C THR A 112 8.75 16.94 -1.32
N ASP A 113 10.00 16.83 -1.80
CA ASP A 113 10.83 15.64 -1.63
C ASP A 113 11.39 15.49 -0.20
N LYS A 114 12.13 14.38 0.04
CA LYS A 114 12.73 14.09 1.35
C LYS A 114 13.76 15.13 1.80
N ASN A 115 14.26 15.94 0.87
CA ASN A 115 15.27 16.97 1.08
C ASN A 115 14.65 18.37 1.22
N GLY A 116 13.32 18.50 1.11
CA GLY A 116 12.63 19.79 1.20
C GLY A 116 12.47 20.52 -0.13
N ASN A 117 12.83 19.93 -1.27
CA ASN A 117 12.69 20.56 -2.58
C ASN A 117 11.32 20.27 -3.20
N ALA A 118 10.71 21.31 -3.79
CA ALA A 118 9.49 21.15 -4.56
C ALA A 118 9.76 20.39 -5.88
N ARG A 119 8.86 19.49 -6.25
CA ARG A 119 8.90 18.71 -7.49
C ARG A 119 7.53 18.65 -8.14
N SER A 120 7.52 18.70 -9.47
CA SER A 120 6.36 18.34 -10.29
C SER A 120 6.26 16.82 -10.36
N CYS A 121 5.12 16.25 -9.98
CA CYS A 121 4.94 14.82 -9.79
C CYS A 121 3.91 14.25 -10.78
N ASP A 122 4.19 13.03 -11.25
CA ASP A 122 3.32 12.30 -12.17
C ASP A 122 2.63 11.09 -11.51
N VAL A 123 3.13 10.72 -10.33
CA VAL A 123 2.77 9.49 -9.62
C VAL A 123 2.44 9.84 -8.18
N VAL A 124 1.46 9.17 -7.60
CA VAL A 124 1.24 9.19 -6.15
C VAL A 124 1.39 7.78 -5.60
N HIS A 125 2.07 7.66 -4.47
CA HIS A 125 2.22 6.40 -3.77
C HIS A 125 2.37 6.64 -2.27
N SER A 126 2.07 5.62 -1.46
CA SER A 126 2.51 5.63 -0.07
C SER A 126 4.00 5.29 0.00
N SER A 127 4.81 6.21 0.51
CA SER A 127 6.26 6.09 0.51
C SER A 127 6.80 5.88 1.91
N ALA A 128 7.45 4.74 2.14
CA ALA A 128 8.13 4.44 3.40
C ALA A 128 9.26 5.44 3.68
N THR A 129 9.99 5.86 2.64
CA THR A 129 11.12 6.80 2.77
C THR A 129 10.67 8.24 3.00
N MET A 130 9.47 8.60 2.54
CA MET A 130 8.84 9.89 2.86
C MET A 130 8.01 9.82 4.15
N GLY A 131 7.71 8.62 4.65
CA GLY A 131 6.84 8.39 5.81
C GLY A 131 5.35 8.70 5.56
N ARG A 132 4.92 8.94 4.32
CA ARG A 132 3.57 9.39 3.97
C ARG A 132 3.17 9.04 2.53
N VAL A 133 1.89 9.20 2.22
CA VAL A 133 1.40 9.35 0.85
C VAL A 133 2.02 10.60 0.22
N ALA A 134 2.73 10.41 -0.87
CA ALA A 134 3.54 11.43 -1.52
C ALA A 134 3.47 11.32 -3.05
N GLY A 135 3.62 12.46 -3.70
CA GLY A 135 3.87 12.53 -5.13
C GLY A 135 5.31 12.13 -5.45
N SER A 136 5.56 11.49 -6.59
CA SER A 136 6.89 11.24 -7.14
C SER A 136 6.89 11.40 -8.67
N THR A 137 8.08 11.35 -9.27
CA THR A 137 8.24 11.41 -10.73
C THR A 137 8.34 10.00 -11.32
N LEU A 138 8.19 9.88 -12.63
CA LEU A 138 8.47 8.62 -13.31
C LEU A 138 9.93 8.14 -13.20
N ALA A 139 10.87 9.02 -12.81
CA ALA A 139 12.28 8.65 -12.61
C ALA A 139 12.56 7.98 -11.24
N ASN A 140 11.56 7.85 -10.36
CA ASN A 140 11.73 7.31 -9.01
C ASN A 140 11.72 5.76 -8.94
N GLY A 141 12.35 5.09 -9.91
CA GLY A 141 12.57 3.64 -9.89
C GLY A 141 11.37 2.78 -10.32
N TRP A 142 10.34 3.39 -10.91
CA TRP A 142 9.21 2.66 -11.49
C TRP A 142 9.68 1.85 -12.71
N THR A 143 9.41 0.55 -12.70
CA THR A 143 9.90 -0.39 -13.73
C THR A 143 8.78 -0.92 -14.61
N HIS A 144 7.58 -1.07 -14.05
CA HIS A 144 6.43 -1.68 -14.70
C HIS A 144 5.19 -0.85 -14.49
N ALA A 145 4.21 -1.04 -15.36
CA ALA A 145 2.87 -0.52 -15.19
C ALA A 145 1.85 -1.66 -15.33
N MET A 146 0.68 -1.45 -14.74
CA MET A 146 -0.42 -2.40 -14.84
C MET A 146 -1.78 -1.70 -14.90
N TRP A 147 -2.75 -2.40 -15.46
CA TRP A 147 -4.16 -2.04 -15.37
C TRP A 147 -4.87 -2.96 -14.39
N PHE A 148 -5.59 -2.39 -13.44
CA PHE A 148 -6.39 -3.16 -12.50
C PHE A 148 -7.67 -3.66 -13.18
N GLN A 149 -8.10 -4.89 -12.87
CA GLN A 149 -9.36 -5.41 -13.39
C GLN A 149 -10.58 -4.62 -12.89
N GLU A 150 -10.45 -3.95 -11.75
CA GLU A 150 -11.55 -3.23 -11.10
C GLU A 150 -11.67 -1.77 -11.56
N ILE A 151 -10.76 -1.26 -12.39
CA ILE A 151 -10.81 0.10 -12.93
C ILE A 151 -11.25 0.07 -14.39
N ASP A 152 -12.05 1.05 -14.78
CA ASP A 152 -12.42 1.31 -16.16
C ASP A 152 -11.45 2.33 -16.79
N TYR A 153 -10.73 1.91 -17.82
CA TYR A 153 -9.76 2.73 -18.55
C TYR A 153 -10.30 3.26 -19.89
N GLY A 154 -11.59 3.04 -20.20
CA GLY A 154 -12.23 3.57 -21.40
C GLY A 154 -11.85 2.89 -22.71
N ASN A 155 -11.08 1.80 -22.68
CA ASN A 155 -10.75 0.98 -23.84
C ASN A 155 -11.59 -0.31 -23.83
N GLU A 156 -12.69 -0.34 -24.57
CA GLU A 156 -13.53 -1.54 -24.75
C GLU A 156 -12.89 -2.59 -25.70
N ASP A 157 -11.78 -2.27 -26.39
CA ASP A 157 -11.22 -3.08 -27.49
C ASP A 157 -9.96 -3.91 -27.17
N GLY A 158 -9.76 -4.39 -25.94
CA GLY A 158 -8.49 -5.10 -25.67
C GLY A 158 -8.35 -5.90 -24.38
N LEU A 159 -9.42 -6.51 -23.86
CA LEU A 159 -9.33 -7.49 -22.75
C LEU A 159 -8.84 -8.87 -23.23
N GLY A 160 -7.83 -8.89 -24.11
CA GLY A 160 -7.08 -10.08 -24.44
C GLY A 160 -5.84 -10.13 -23.56
N VAL A 161 -5.85 -11.02 -22.58
CA VAL A 161 -4.63 -11.44 -21.87
C VAL A 161 -3.64 -11.97 -22.90
N ASP A 162 -2.58 -11.22 -23.18
CA ASP A 162 -1.38 -11.74 -23.80
C ASP A 162 -0.27 -11.65 -22.77
N GLN A 163 -0.06 -12.76 -22.04
CA GLN A 163 1.14 -12.96 -21.24
C GLN A 163 2.30 -13.21 -22.22
N GLY A 164 2.82 -12.11 -22.75
CA GLY A 164 4.03 -12.11 -23.57
C GLY A 164 5.25 -12.32 -22.68
N ALA A 165 5.56 -13.57 -22.39
CA ALA A 165 6.91 -13.97 -22.04
C ALA A 165 7.74 -13.96 -23.33
N ASP A 166 8.64 -13.00 -23.49
CA ASP A 166 9.86 -13.22 -24.26
C ASP A 166 11.01 -12.34 -23.78
N SER A 167 12.16 -12.99 -23.61
CA SER A 167 13.43 -12.39 -23.21
C SER A 167 14.13 -11.86 -24.45
N GLY A 168 14.55 -10.61 -24.43
CA GLY A 168 15.34 -10.02 -25.50
C GLY A 168 16.32 -8.98 -24.97
N ASP A 169 17.57 -9.40 -24.82
CA ASP A 169 18.72 -8.55 -24.52
C ASP A 169 18.78 -7.31 -25.42
N VAL A 170 18.92 -6.13 -24.81
CA VAL A 170 19.61 -5.00 -25.46
C VAL A 170 20.50 -4.28 -24.45
N ALA A 171 21.74 -4.10 -24.87
CA ALA A 171 22.86 -3.61 -24.09
C ALA A 171 22.79 -2.10 -23.80
N ASP A 172 23.15 -1.78 -22.55
CA ASP A 172 23.95 -0.67 -22.03
C ASP A 172 24.27 0.52 -22.96
N SER A 173 23.81 1.70 -22.52
CA SER A 173 24.66 2.90 -22.55
C SER A 173 24.34 3.76 -21.34
N GLY A 174 25.10 3.56 -20.28
CA GLY A 174 24.96 4.23 -18.99
C GLY A 174 25.06 5.77 -19.01
N MET A 175 24.41 6.36 -18.02
CA MET A 175 24.91 7.52 -17.32
C MET A 175 24.82 7.25 -15.81
N ASP A 176 25.99 7.03 -15.24
CA ASP A 176 26.30 6.90 -13.83
C ASP A 176 25.95 8.18 -13.07
N MET A 177 25.00 8.06 -12.13
CA MET A 177 24.94 8.84 -10.90
C MET A 177 24.41 7.92 -9.81
N SER A 178 25.32 7.18 -9.17
CA SER A 178 25.07 6.50 -7.91
C SER A 178 24.76 7.51 -6.80
N ASP A 179 23.51 7.58 -6.36
CA ASP A 179 23.18 7.98 -5.00
C ASP A 179 22.38 6.84 -4.37
N GLU A 180 23.05 6.12 -3.48
CA GLU A 180 22.69 4.83 -2.92
C GLU A 180 21.29 4.83 -2.29
N LEU A 181 20.37 4.05 -2.88
CA LEU A 181 19.16 3.61 -2.19
C LEU A 181 19.49 2.30 -1.47
N THR A 182 20.10 2.39 -0.29
CA THR A 182 20.38 1.22 0.54
C THR A 182 19.07 0.55 0.98
N ALA A 183 18.97 -0.76 0.76
CA ALA A 183 17.90 -1.61 1.29
C ALA A 183 17.74 -1.40 2.81
N GLY A 184 16.55 -1.02 3.24
CA GLY A 184 16.22 -0.81 4.64
C GLY A 184 16.41 -2.10 5.45
N THR A 185 17.39 -2.10 6.35
CA THR A 185 17.51 -3.11 7.41
C THR A 185 16.27 -3.03 8.32
N PRO A 186 15.59 -4.13 8.66
CA PRO A 186 14.44 -4.09 9.55
C PRO A 186 14.88 -3.63 10.94
N ALA A 187 14.28 -2.55 11.45
CA ALA A 187 14.43 -2.17 12.85
C ALA A 187 13.80 -3.26 13.73
N THR A 188 14.62 -3.92 14.54
CA THR A 188 14.18 -4.91 15.54
C THR A 188 13.32 -4.22 16.61
N SER A 189 12.02 -4.10 16.37
CA SER A 189 11.07 -3.60 17.35
C SER A 189 10.80 -4.69 18.39
N VAL A 190 11.10 -4.39 19.66
CA VAL A 190 10.78 -5.29 20.77
C VAL A 190 9.25 -5.44 20.84
N LYS A 191 8.74 -6.67 20.72
CA LYS A 191 7.30 -6.94 20.76
C LYS A 191 6.76 -6.62 22.16
N ARG A 192 5.83 -5.66 22.24
CA ARG A 192 5.12 -5.28 23.47
C ARG A 192 3.76 -5.99 23.50
N TYR A 193 3.34 -6.44 24.69
CA TYR A 193 2.08 -7.16 24.88
C TYR A 193 1.28 -6.56 26.03
N ALA A 194 -0.05 -6.68 25.92
CA ALA A 194 -1.01 -6.27 26.93
C ALA A 194 -2.19 -7.26 26.98
N VAL A 195 -2.99 -7.17 28.03
CA VAL A 195 -4.25 -7.90 28.20
C VAL A 195 -5.41 -6.92 28.09
N VAL A 196 -6.46 -7.30 27.37
CA VAL A 196 -7.68 -6.48 27.26
C VAL A 196 -8.46 -6.54 28.57
N VAL A 197 -8.68 -5.38 29.19
CA VAL A 197 -9.51 -5.23 30.39
C VAL A 197 -10.77 -4.44 30.07
N SER A 198 -11.93 -4.97 30.46
CA SER A 198 -13.21 -4.26 30.34
C SER A 198 -13.86 -4.14 31.72
N PRO A 199 -14.27 -2.93 32.16
CA PRO A 199 -14.89 -2.72 33.47
C PRO A 199 -16.18 -3.53 33.69
N ASP A 200 -16.90 -3.85 32.62
CA ASP A 200 -18.14 -4.63 32.62
C ASP A 200 -17.91 -6.13 32.30
N GLY A 201 -16.65 -6.54 32.08
CA GLY A 201 -16.29 -7.90 31.66
C GLY A 201 -16.68 -8.27 30.23
N GLY A 202 -17.26 -7.33 29.46
CA GLY A 202 -17.69 -7.55 28.08
C GLY A 202 -16.56 -7.38 27.04
N PRO A 203 -16.82 -7.74 25.76
CA PRO A 203 -15.86 -7.52 24.68
C PRO A 203 -15.63 -6.03 24.39
N VAL A 204 -14.38 -5.67 24.11
CA VAL A 204 -13.94 -4.29 23.81
C VAL A 204 -13.91 -4.04 22.31
N LYS A 205 -14.28 -2.82 21.90
CA LYS A 205 -14.35 -2.41 20.49
C LYS A 205 -12.95 -2.17 19.89
N LEU A 206 -12.69 -2.82 18.77
CA LEU A 206 -11.68 -2.44 17.78
C LEU A 206 -12.29 -1.44 16.79
N ARG A 207 -11.44 -0.55 16.30
CA ARG A 207 -11.79 0.51 15.34
C ARG A 207 -10.75 0.56 14.22
N LYS A 208 -11.17 0.94 13.01
CA LYS A 208 -10.27 1.06 11.86
C LYS A 208 -9.32 2.26 11.98
N SER A 209 -9.69 3.26 12.78
CA SER A 209 -8.92 4.47 13.06
C SER A 209 -8.88 4.77 14.57
N ALA A 210 -7.91 5.58 15.00
CA ALA A 210 -7.74 6.04 16.37
C ALA A 210 -8.75 7.16 16.74
N SER A 211 -10.05 6.87 16.60
CA SER A 211 -11.12 7.84 16.83
C SER A 211 -12.29 7.25 17.61
N THR A 212 -12.85 8.04 18.53
CA THR A 212 -14.09 7.72 19.27
C THR A 212 -15.31 7.71 18.36
N GLU A 213 -15.24 8.41 17.22
CA GLU A 213 -16.32 8.56 16.25
C GLU A 213 -16.35 7.42 15.22
N GLU A 214 -15.23 6.70 15.07
CA GLU A 214 -15.12 5.58 14.14
C GLU A 214 -16.07 4.45 14.52
N THR A 215 -16.89 3.96 13.60
CA THR A 215 -17.85 2.89 13.94
C THR A 215 -17.16 1.58 14.36
N LEU A 216 -17.93 0.70 14.99
CA LEU A 216 -17.44 -0.61 15.41
C LEU A 216 -16.80 -1.34 14.22
N TYR A 217 -15.49 -1.62 14.32
CA TYR A 217 -14.83 -2.47 13.34
C TYR A 217 -14.98 -3.93 13.72
N TRP A 218 -14.60 -4.28 14.96
CA TRP A 218 -14.83 -5.62 15.51
C TRP A 218 -14.75 -5.63 17.04
N LEU A 219 -14.92 -6.78 17.67
CA LEU A 219 -14.82 -6.98 19.12
C LEU A 219 -13.64 -7.88 19.51
N VAL A 220 -13.00 -7.58 20.63
CA VAL A 220 -11.99 -8.42 21.28
C VAL A 220 -12.50 -8.83 22.65
N ASN A 221 -12.41 -10.11 23.00
CA ASN A 221 -12.83 -10.58 24.33
C ASN A 221 -11.98 -9.93 25.44
N ALA A 222 -12.61 -9.58 26.56
CA ALA A 222 -11.87 -9.27 27.78
C ALA A 222 -11.00 -10.47 28.18
N GLY A 223 -9.80 -10.19 28.69
CA GLY A 223 -8.77 -11.18 28.98
C GLY A 223 -7.95 -11.64 27.77
N ALA A 224 -8.25 -11.18 26.55
CA ALA A 224 -7.44 -11.51 25.38
C ALA A 224 -6.05 -10.87 25.47
N ARG A 225 -5.01 -11.65 25.20
CA ARG A 225 -3.64 -11.15 25.04
C ARG A 225 -3.47 -10.53 23.66
N VAL A 226 -2.98 -9.31 23.60
CA VAL A 226 -2.82 -8.54 22.36
C VAL A 226 -1.37 -8.06 22.22
N GLN A 227 -0.89 -8.00 20.98
CA GLN A 227 0.39 -7.36 20.69
C GLN A 227 0.14 -5.87 20.48
N VAL A 228 0.78 -5.03 21.28
CA VAL A 228 0.71 -3.57 21.15
C VAL A 228 1.83 -3.13 20.22
N GLU A 229 1.47 -2.61 19.06
CA GLU A 229 2.43 -2.16 18.05
C GLU A 229 2.81 -0.69 18.28
N ARG A 230 1.85 0.15 18.70
CA ARG A 230 2.06 1.58 18.97
C ARG A 230 0.97 2.12 19.89
N GLU A 231 1.31 3.10 20.72
CA GLU A 231 0.34 3.89 21.49
C GLU A 231 0.55 5.38 21.22
N ARG A 232 -0.53 6.12 20.99
CA ARG A 232 -0.52 7.59 20.87
C ARG A 232 -1.91 8.13 21.22
N ASP A 233 -1.95 9.26 21.93
CA ASP A 233 -3.18 10.03 22.18
C ASP A 233 -4.34 9.21 22.78
N GLY A 234 -4.03 8.27 23.69
CA GLY A 234 -5.03 7.41 24.33
C GLY A 234 -5.52 6.24 23.47
N TRP A 235 -4.88 5.97 22.32
CA TRP A 235 -5.16 4.86 21.44
C TRP A 235 -3.95 3.96 21.26
N ALA A 236 -4.21 2.66 21.22
CA ALA A 236 -3.23 1.64 20.91
C ALA A 236 -3.59 0.94 19.60
N LEU A 237 -2.63 0.90 18.68
CA LEU A 237 -2.69 0.01 17.53
C LEU A 237 -2.27 -1.38 17.99
N ILE A 238 -3.19 -2.32 17.89
CA ILE A 238 -2.99 -3.67 18.41
C ILE A 238 -3.20 -4.72 17.32
N ARG A 239 -2.57 -5.86 17.51
CA ARG A 239 -2.90 -7.11 16.83
C ARG A 239 -3.53 -8.07 17.83
N ALA A 240 -4.77 -8.45 17.56
CA ALA A 240 -5.60 -9.23 18.49
C ALA A 240 -6.40 -10.32 17.76
N ILE A 241 -6.57 -11.47 18.42
CA ILE A 241 -7.58 -12.45 18.04
C ILE A 241 -8.93 -11.92 18.48
N CYS A 242 -9.82 -11.77 17.51
CA CYS A 242 -11.16 -11.24 17.66
C CYS A 242 -12.17 -12.28 18.15
N THR A 243 -13.38 -11.85 18.52
CA THR A 243 -14.46 -12.74 19.01
C THR A 243 -14.89 -13.84 18.03
N ASP A 244 -14.56 -13.69 16.75
CA ASP A 244 -14.83 -14.65 15.67
C ASP A 244 -13.63 -15.55 15.34
N GLY A 245 -12.54 -15.44 16.12
CA GLY A 245 -11.33 -16.24 15.95
C GLY A 245 -10.33 -15.69 14.92
N TYR A 246 -10.65 -14.61 14.20
CA TYR A 246 -9.72 -14.02 13.23
C TYR A 246 -8.76 -13.03 13.90
N THR A 247 -7.50 -13.02 13.45
CA THR A 247 -6.54 -12.02 13.90
C THR A 247 -6.71 -10.74 13.09
N ARG A 248 -6.90 -9.60 13.77
CA ARG A 248 -7.01 -8.28 13.13
C ARG A 248 -5.98 -7.32 13.70
N ARG A 249 -5.53 -6.39 12.85
CA ARG A 249 -4.71 -5.24 13.22
C ARG A 249 -5.59 -3.99 13.16
N ALA A 250 -5.83 -3.34 14.30
CA ALA A 250 -6.68 -2.16 14.38
C ALA A 250 -6.51 -1.43 15.73
N TYR A 251 -7.23 -0.32 15.91
CA TYR A 251 -7.10 0.56 17.07
C TYR A 251 -8.06 0.17 18.19
N MET A 252 -7.56 0.20 19.43
CA MET A 252 -8.31 0.08 20.66
C MET A 252 -7.95 1.26 21.56
N MET A 253 -8.86 1.74 22.40
CA MET A 253 -8.49 2.75 23.39
C MET A 253 -7.51 2.15 24.40
N ALA A 254 -6.40 2.85 24.64
CA ALA A 254 -5.32 2.37 25.51
C ALA A 254 -5.79 2.11 26.95
N GLN A 255 -6.83 2.80 27.41
CA GLN A 255 -7.44 2.58 28.73
C GLN A 255 -7.99 1.15 28.95
N TYR A 256 -8.19 0.39 27.87
CA TYR A 256 -8.64 -1.01 27.95
C TYR A 256 -7.48 -2.01 27.88
N LEU A 257 -6.23 -1.55 28.00
CA LEU A 257 -5.05 -2.39 27.96
C LEU A 257 -4.33 -2.35 29.32
N GLU A 258 -4.10 -3.54 29.88
CA GLU A 258 -3.27 -3.75 31.06
C GLU A 258 -1.95 -4.38 30.61
N TYR A 259 -0.81 -3.74 30.88
CA TYR A 259 0.49 -4.21 30.40
C TYR A 259 1.06 -5.30 31.29
N GLU A 260 1.66 -6.34 30.69
CA GLU A 260 2.25 -7.47 31.43
C GLU A 260 3.40 -7.06 32.37
N ASN A 261 3.96 -5.85 32.21
CA ASN A 261 5.02 -5.30 33.05
C ASN A 261 4.50 -4.55 34.29
N GLU A 262 3.18 -4.41 34.47
CA GLU A 262 2.54 -3.64 35.56
C GLU A 262 1.90 -4.54 36.64
N ARG A 263 2.12 -5.86 36.56
CA ARG A 263 1.70 -6.82 37.59
C ARG A 263 2.81 -7.01 38.63
N GLU A 264 2.84 -6.13 39.63
CA GLU A 264 3.43 -6.42 40.96
C GLU A 264 2.38 -7.03 41.89
#